data_AF-A0A852CDF5-F1
#
_entry.id   AF-A0A852CDF5-F1
#
_cell.length_a   1.000
_cell.length_b   1.000
_cell.length_c   1.000
_cell.angle_alpha   90.00
_cell.angle_beta   90.00
_cell.angle_gamma   90.00
#
_symmetry.space_group_name_H-M   'P 1'
#
loop_
_entity.id
_entity.type
_entity.pdbx_description
1 polymer ?
#
loop_
_entity_poly.entity_id
_entity_poly.type
_entity_poly.pdbx_seq_one_letter_code
_entity_poly.pdbx_strand_id
1 'polypeptide(L)'
;MASPDLDSLCHHINTKISSVKRILLLRTIGQKPALKAVLCKIGKEIVVLHGLLRQMEMEVQHQEDLRDRLKELQKSAEKDEREAQHLRENIPQLPKPAKIWYVVPEHEGHYAKPQQPSKPTRKKRDIKRVGFITTEEFKNVPAYMRGRITCEQINNTVNEINKAVECKYKILHQPLKSMNAATRNLYHRFQEDETKETKG
;
A
#
# COMPACT_ATOMS: atom_id res chain seq x y z
N MET A 1 -12.37 40.85 67.19
CA MET A 1 -11.84 39.48 67.17
C MET A 1 -13.04 38.55 67.27
N ALA A 2 -13.46 37.93 66.17
CA ALA A 2 -14.59 37.00 66.22
C ALA A 2 -14.24 35.81 67.14
N SER A 3 -15.20 35.35 67.92
CA SER A 3 -15.02 34.20 68.81
C SER A 3 -14.81 32.94 67.96
N PRO A 4 -13.78 32.10 68.25
CA PRO A 4 -13.51 30.88 67.49
C PRO A 4 -14.69 29.90 67.46
N ASP A 5 -15.60 30.01 68.42
CA ASP A 5 -16.80 29.17 68.52
C ASP A 5 -17.91 29.62 67.53
N LEU A 6 -18.04 30.93 67.30
CA LEU A 6 -18.98 31.48 66.31
C LEU A 6 -18.51 31.19 64.89
N ASP A 7 -17.21 31.32 64.62
CA ASP A 7 -16.64 31.02 63.30
C ASP A 7 -16.76 29.53 62.96
N SER A 8 -16.53 28.65 63.94
CA SER A 8 -16.75 27.20 63.82
C SER A 8 -18.22 26.87 63.50
N LEU A 9 -19.16 27.50 64.21
CA LEU A 9 -20.59 27.33 63.98
C LEU A 9 -21.00 27.83 62.59
N CYS A 10 -20.52 29.00 62.17
CA CYS A 10 -20.75 29.55 60.84
C CYS A 10 -20.22 28.60 59.74
N HIS A 11 -19.03 28.03 59.93
CA HIS A 11 -18.47 27.05 59.01
C HIS A 11 -19.32 25.77 58.92
N HIS A 12 -19.78 25.25 60.07
CA HIS A 12 -20.65 24.08 60.14
C HIS A 12 -21.97 24.32 59.39
N ILE A 13 -22.62 25.45 59.66
CA ILE A 13 -23.88 25.85 59.01
C ILE A 13 -23.67 26.01 57.50
N ASN A 14 -22.61 26.70 57.07
CA ASN A 14 -22.31 26.88 55.66
C ASN A 14 -22.02 25.55 54.94
N THR A 15 -21.38 24.61 55.62
CA THR A 15 -21.14 23.26 55.10
C THR A 15 -22.46 22.48 54.93
N LYS A 16 -23.37 22.56 55.92
CA LYS A 16 -24.71 21.97 55.82
C LYS A 16 -25.52 22.60 54.68
N ILE A 17 -25.53 23.93 54.58
CA ILE A 17 -26.20 24.67 53.50
C ILE A 17 -25.63 24.23 52.14
N SER A 18 -24.31 24.13 52.01
CA SER A 18 -23.65 23.70 50.77
C SER A 18 -24.01 22.26 50.40
N SER A 19 -24.11 21.38 51.40
CA SER A 19 -24.54 19.99 51.21
C SER A 19 -25.98 19.92 50.69
N VAL A 20 -26.90 20.68 51.30
CA VAL A 20 -28.29 20.77 50.84
C VAL A 20 -28.37 21.31 49.41
N LYS A 21 -27.62 22.38 49.11
CA LYS A 21 -27.53 22.93 47.74
C LYS A 21 -27.07 21.88 46.73
N ARG A 22 -26.04 21.09 47.04
CA ARG A 22 -25.56 20.00 46.16
C ARG A 22 -26.62 18.93 45.94
N ILE A 23 -27.32 18.50 46.98
CA ILE A 23 -28.40 17.51 46.87
C ILE A 23 -29.55 18.03 46.00
N LEU A 24 -29.95 19.30 46.18
CA LEU A 24 -30.97 19.92 45.35
C LEU A 24 -30.56 20.02 43.87
N LEU A 25 -29.29 20.35 43.60
CA LEU A 25 -28.75 20.35 42.23
C LEU A 25 -28.77 18.95 41.62
N LEU A 26 -28.32 17.93 42.34
CA LEU A 26 -28.35 16.53 41.88
C LEU A 26 -29.76 16.08 41.56
N ARG A 27 -30.73 16.37 42.44
CA ARG A 27 -32.15 16.10 42.19
C ARG A 27 -32.64 16.83 40.94
N THR A 28 -32.27 18.11 40.77
CA THR A 28 -32.66 18.93 39.63
C THR A 28 -32.16 18.34 38.31
N ILE A 29 -30.92 17.88 38.26
CA ILE A 29 -30.33 17.22 37.08
C ILE A 29 -31.04 15.91 36.77
N GLY A 30 -31.41 15.13 37.80
CA GLY A 30 -32.12 13.86 37.63
C GLY A 30 -33.58 14.00 37.20
N GLN A 31 -34.27 15.06 37.64
CA GLN A 31 -35.69 15.27 37.38
C GLN A 31 -35.98 16.08 36.11
N LYS A 32 -35.14 17.07 35.75
CA LYS A 32 -35.35 17.90 34.56
C LYS A 32 -34.92 17.13 33.30
N PRO A 33 -35.85 16.79 32.37
CA PRO A 33 -35.52 15.97 31.21
C PRO A 33 -34.43 16.58 30.31
N ALA A 34 -34.44 17.90 30.13
CA ALA A 34 -33.45 18.60 29.32
C ALA A 34 -32.02 18.45 29.88
N LEU A 35 -31.83 18.60 31.20
CA LEU A 35 -30.51 18.45 31.83
C LEU A 35 -30.04 17.00 31.80
N LYS A 36 -30.95 16.05 32.05
CA LYS A 36 -30.67 14.62 31.94
C LYS A 36 -30.24 14.24 30.52
N ALA A 37 -30.91 14.77 29.50
CA ALA A 37 -30.57 14.54 28.09
C ALA A 37 -29.16 15.07 27.76
N VAL A 38 -28.80 16.27 28.21
CA VAL A 38 -27.46 16.83 28.04
C VAL A 38 -26.41 15.97 28.73
N LEU A 39 -26.64 15.53 29.97
CA LEU A 39 -25.71 14.66 30.69
C LEU A 39 -25.53 13.30 29.99
N CYS A 40 -26.62 12.71 29.50
CA CYS A 40 -26.54 11.48 28.71
C CYS A 40 -25.80 11.69 27.39
N LYS A 41 -25.97 12.85 26.73
CA LYS A 41 -25.24 13.19 25.51
C LYS A 41 -23.75 13.30 25.79
N ILE A 42 -23.34 14.02 26.84
CA ILE A 42 -21.95 14.12 27.29
C ILE A 42 -21.38 12.72 27.57
N GLY A 43 -22.12 11.88 28.29
CA GLY A 43 -21.69 10.51 28.58
C GLY A 43 -21.44 9.68 27.32
N LYS A 44 -22.34 9.78 26.33
CA LYS A 44 -22.17 9.09 25.03
C LYS A 44 -20.97 9.64 24.25
N GLU A 45 -20.80 10.96 24.21
CA GLU A 45 -19.67 11.61 23.53
C GLU A 45 -18.33 11.21 24.16
N ILE A 46 -18.24 11.10 25.49
CA ILE A 46 -17.04 10.63 26.18
C ILE A 46 -16.68 9.20 25.76
N VAL A 47 -17.67 8.31 25.66
CA VAL A 47 -17.43 6.92 25.21
C VAL A 47 -16.91 6.88 23.78
N VAL A 48 -17.49 7.70 22.88
CA VAL A 48 -17.03 7.81 21.49
C VAL A 48 -15.62 8.36 21.43
N LEU A 49 -15.33 9.44 22.17
CA LEU A 49 -14.01 10.06 22.23
C LEU A 49 -12.95 9.09 22.74
N HIS A 50 -13.26 8.30 23.77
CA HIS A 50 -12.35 7.27 24.27
C HIS A 50 -12.07 6.19 23.22
N GLY A 51 -13.09 5.78 22.46
CA GLY A 51 -12.92 4.85 21.33
C GLY A 51 -11.99 5.40 20.24
N LEU A 52 -12.18 6.67 19.87
CA LEU A 52 -11.33 7.34 18.88
C LEU A 52 -9.89 7.50 19.36
N LEU A 53 -9.68 7.85 20.62
CA LEU A 53 -8.33 7.95 21.20
C LEU A 53 -7.60 6.61 21.17
N ARG A 54 -8.30 5.51 21.51
CA ARG A 54 -7.73 4.16 21.43
C ARG A 54 -7.36 3.79 19.99
N GLN A 55 -8.20 4.15 19.02
CA GLN A 55 -7.89 3.90 17.61
C GLN A 55 -6.66 4.71 17.16
N MET A 56 -6.58 5.97 17.56
CA MET A 56 -5.44 6.83 17.27
C MET A 56 -4.15 6.27 17.88
N GLU A 57 -4.19 5.77 19.11
CA GLU A 57 -3.05 5.13 19.77
C GLU A 57 -2.56 3.90 18.99
N MET A 58 -3.47 3.04 18.52
CA MET A 58 -3.12 1.89 17.68
C MET A 58 -2.48 2.30 16.35
N GLU A 59 -3.01 3.34 15.70
CA GLU A 59 -2.46 3.86 14.44
C GLU A 59 -1.06 4.45 14.63
N VAL A 60 -0.85 5.20 15.71
CA VAL A 60 0.49 5.74 16.05
C VAL A 60 1.48 4.60 16.25
N GLN A 61 1.13 3.58 17.02
CA GLN A 61 2.02 2.43 17.23
C GLN A 61 2.34 1.71 15.92
N HIS A 62 1.34 1.52 15.05
CA HIS A 62 1.56 0.90 13.74
C HIS A 62 2.51 1.72 12.85
N GLN A 63 2.36 3.05 12.86
CA GLN A 63 3.24 3.95 12.11
C GLN A 63 4.68 3.92 12.64
N GLU A 64 4.88 3.81 13.95
CA GLU A 64 6.21 3.65 14.55
C GLU A 64 6.87 2.35 14.11
N ASP A 65 6.15 1.23 14.17
CA ASP A 65 6.66 -0.08 13.71
C ASP A 65 7.03 -0.03 12.22
N LEU A 66 6.20 0.60 11.39
CA LEU A 66 6.46 0.75 9.97
C LEU A 66 7.70 1.62 9.73
N ARG A 67 7.84 2.73 10.46
CA ARG A 67 9.02 3.61 10.39
C ARG A 67 10.29 2.84 10.72
N ASP A 68 10.26 2.00 11.75
CA ASP A 68 11.44 1.25 12.16
C ASP A 68 11.82 0.17 11.13
N ARG A 69 10.83 -0.51 10.54
CA ARG A 69 11.05 -1.42 9.40
C ARG A 69 11.63 -0.71 8.18
N LEU A 70 11.14 0.49 7.88
CA LEU A 70 11.66 1.30 6.77
C LEU A 70 13.11 1.72 6.99
N LYS A 71 13.48 2.08 8.23
CA LYS A 71 14.88 2.39 8.58
C LYS A 71 15.79 1.18 8.38
N GLU A 72 15.37 -0.02 8.77
CA GLU A 72 16.17 -1.23 8.56
C GLU A 72 16.30 -1.57 7.07
N LEU A 73 15.22 -1.43 6.29
CA LEU A 73 15.28 -1.59 4.84
C LEU A 73 16.24 -0.60 4.19
N GLN A 74 16.21 0.66 4.61
CA GLN A 74 17.13 1.70 4.12
C GLN A 74 18.58 1.33 4.40
N LYS A 75 18.92 0.92 5.63
CA LYS A 75 20.28 0.49 5.98
C LYS A 75 20.76 -0.69 5.13
N SER A 76 19.89 -1.66 4.88
CA SER A 76 20.20 -2.80 4.01
C SER A 76 20.46 -2.34 2.58
N ALA A 77 19.60 -1.48 2.02
CA ALA A 77 19.76 -0.98 0.66
C ALA A 77 21.06 -0.17 0.49
N GLU A 78 21.40 0.69 1.46
CA GLU A 78 22.67 1.43 1.46
C GLU A 78 23.88 0.50 1.53
N LYS A 79 23.78 -0.63 2.25
CA LYS A 79 24.84 -1.64 2.30
C LYS A 79 25.01 -2.30 0.93
N ASP A 80 23.92 -2.75 0.32
CA ASP A 80 23.94 -3.39 -0.99
C ASP A 80 24.47 -2.44 -2.07
N GLU A 81 24.13 -1.15 -1.99
CA GLU A 81 24.68 -0.12 -2.88
C GLU A 81 26.20 0.02 -2.72
N ARG A 82 26.70 0.12 -1.48
CA ARG A 82 28.15 0.19 -1.20
C ARG A 82 28.88 -1.05 -1.73
N GLU A 83 28.30 -2.24 -1.55
CA GLU A 83 28.87 -3.48 -2.07
C GLU A 83 28.90 -3.48 -3.61
N ALA A 84 27.81 -3.07 -4.26
CA ALA A 84 27.75 -2.97 -5.72
C ALA A 84 28.75 -1.93 -6.29
N GLN A 85 28.90 -0.78 -5.63
CA GLN A 85 29.90 0.22 -5.99
C GLN A 85 31.32 -0.33 -5.85
N HIS A 86 31.63 -0.99 -4.73
CA HIS A 86 32.92 -1.62 -4.51
C HIS A 86 33.23 -2.68 -5.58
N LEU A 87 32.25 -3.52 -5.93
CA LEU A 87 32.40 -4.52 -7.01
C LEU A 87 32.62 -3.86 -8.37
N ARG A 88 31.95 -2.74 -8.67
CA ARG A 88 32.14 -1.98 -9.91
C ARG A 88 33.54 -1.40 -10.03
N GLU A 89 34.11 -0.94 -8.92
CA GLU A 89 35.45 -0.32 -8.89
C GLU A 89 36.58 -1.34 -8.86
N ASN A 90 36.32 -2.55 -8.33
CA ASN A 90 37.30 -3.62 -8.18
C ASN A 90 37.08 -4.79 -9.13
N ILE A 91 36.54 -4.55 -10.34
CA ILE A 91 36.40 -5.60 -11.36
C ILE A 91 37.80 -6.08 -11.74
N PRO A 92 38.15 -7.37 -11.50
CA PRO A 92 39.42 -7.91 -11.96
C PRO A 92 39.46 -7.81 -13.48
N GLN A 93 40.54 -7.27 -14.05
CA GLN A 93 40.75 -7.29 -15.49
C GLN A 93 40.85 -8.74 -15.95
N LEU A 94 39.75 -9.29 -16.46
CA LEU A 94 39.76 -10.58 -17.14
C LEU A 94 40.56 -10.44 -18.45
N PRO A 95 41.36 -11.46 -18.82
CA PRO A 95 42.04 -11.46 -20.11
C PRO A 95 41.01 -11.23 -21.21
N LYS A 96 41.25 -10.23 -22.05
CA LYS A 96 40.37 -9.91 -23.19
C LYS A 96 40.16 -11.19 -24.01
N PRO A 97 38.92 -11.62 -24.30
CA PRO A 97 38.71 -12.74 -25.21
C PRO A 97 39.36 -12.38 -26.55
N ALA A 98 40.28 -13.24 -26.99
CA ALA A 98 40.84 -13.17 -28.33
C ALA A 98 39.69 -13.09 -29.33
N LYS A 99 39.78 -12.14 -30.27
CA LYS A 99 38.86 -11.95 -31.38
C LYS A 99 38.50 -13.30 -32.00
N ILE A 100 37.32 -13.81 -31.70
CA ILE A 100 36.68 -14.83 -32.52
C ILE A 100 36.18 -14.07 -33.75
N TRP A 101 36.89 -14.24 -34.86
CA TRP A 101 36.44 -13.77 -36.16
C TRP A 101 35.07 -14.37 -36.47
N TYR A 102 34.03 -13.54 -36.50
CA TYR A 102 32.85 -13.88 -37.30
C TYR A 102 33.24 -13.64 -38.75
N VAL A 103 33.75 -14.70 -39.40
CA VAL A 103 33.77 -14.77 -40.86
C VAL A 103 32.30 -14.83 -41.28
N VAL A 104 31.81 -13.76 -41.89
CA VAL A 104 30.58 -13.77 -42.66
C VAL A 104 30.91 -14.45 -43.98
N PRO A 105 30.33 -15.62 -44.31
CA PRO A 105 30.49 -16.19 -45.63
C PRO A 105 29.48 -15.54 -46.57
N GLU A 106 29.96 -14.77 -47.55
CA GLU A 106 29.22 -14.55 -48.79
C GLU A 106 29.15 -15.90 -49.52
N HIS A 107 27.93 -16.38 -49.81
CA HIS A 107 27.72 -17.49 -50.71
C HIS A 107 26.83 -17.04 -51.87
N GLU A 108 27.45 -16.88 -53.04
CA GLU A 108 26.81 -17.14 -54.33
C GLU A 108 26.28 -18.57 -54.34
N GLY A 109 25.08 -18.73 -54.90
CA GLY A 109 24.37 -20.00 -54.92
C GLY A 109 25.02 -21.05 -55.82
N HIS A 110 24.79 -22.33 -55.51
CA HIS A 110 24.24 -23.38 -56.39
C HIS A 110 24.08 -24.70 -55.59
N TYR A 111 22.84 -25.22 -55.58
CA TYR A 111 22.30 -26.56 -55.32
C TYR A 111 22.96 -27.56 -54.32
N ALA A 112 22.15 -28.01 -53.34
CA ALA A 112 21.67 -29.39 -53.13
C ALA A 112 21.51 -29.74 -51.62
N LYS A 113 20.30 -30.17 -51.24
CA LYS A 113 19.92 -30.69 -49.91
C LYS A 113 20.64 -32.03 -49.62
N PRO A 114 20.90 -32.41 -48.35
CA PRO A 114 19.84 -32.99 -47.52
C PRO A 114 19.76 -32.47 -46.06
N GLN A 115 18.60 -32.74 -45.45
CA GLN A 115 18.09 -32.31 -44.15
C GLN A 115 18.90 -32.79 -42.94
N GLN A 116 18.99 -31.98 -41.86
CA GLN A 116 18.35 -32.24 -40.54
C GLN A 116 18.65 -31.12 -39.50
N PRO A 117 17.86 -30.97 -38.41
CA PRO A 117 16.91 -29.86 -38.27
C PRO A 117 17.36 -28.76 -37.29
N SER A 118 17.04 -27.50 -37.63
CA SER A 118 17.11 -26.38 -36.71
C SER A 118 15.94 -26.42 -35.71
N LYS A 119 16.27 -26.18 -34.44
CA LYS A 119 15.34 -26.15 -33.31
C LYS A 119 14.27 -25.06 -33.52
N PRO A 120 13.01 -25.30 -33.09
CA PRO A 120 11.90 -24.42 -33.39
C PRO A 120 12.05 -23.07 -32.68
N THR A 121 11.96 -21.99 -33.46
CA THR A 121 11.72 -20.62 -32.99
C THR A 121 10.43 -20.61 -32.17
N ARG A 122 10.54 -20.36 -30.86
CA ARG A 122 9.37 -20.20 -29.98
C ARG A 122 8.56 -19.00 -30.46
N LYS A 123 7.28 -19.26 -30.78
CA LYS A 123 6.27 -18.24 -31.08
C LYS A 123 6.27 -17.20 -29.94
N LYS A 124 6.46 -15.92 -30.27
CA LYS A 124 6.26 -14.83 -29.30
C LYS A 124 4.77 -14.86 -28.93
N ARG A 125 4.48 -15.03 -27.64
CA ARG A 125 3.10 -15.00 -27.12
C ARG A 125 2.74 -13.54 -26.92
N ASP A 126 1.75 -13.06 -27.65
CA ASP A 126 1.28 -11.69 -27.53
C ASP A 126 0.58 -11.47 -26.18
N ILE A 127 0.90 -10.36 -25.52
CA ILE A 127 0.30 -9.98 -24.23
C ILE A 127 -0.90 -9.10 -24.50
N LYS A 128 -2.09 -9.51 -24.04
CA LYS A 128 -3.33 -8.75 -24.20
C LYS A 128 -3.27 -7.45 -23.39
N ARG A 129 -3.68 -6.34 -24.01
CA ARG A 129 -3.72 -5.00 -23.41
C ARG A 129 -5.15 -4.47 -23.38
N VAL A 130 -5.45 -3.64 -22.40
CA VAL A 130 -6.69 -2.87 -22.32
C VAL A 130 -6.53 -1.60 -23.16
N GLY A 131 -7.50 -1.30 -24.03
CA GLY A 131 -7.51 -0.09 -24.83
C GLY A 131 -7.78 1.16 -23.98
N PHE A 132 -7.29 2.32 -24.44
CA PHE A 132 -7.65 3.60 -23.82
C PHE A 132 -9.11 3.93 -24.09
N ILE A 133 -9.73 4.58 -23.10
CA ILE A 133 -11.10 5.06 -23.18
C ILE A 133 -11.11 6.37 -23.96
N THR A 134 -11.97 6.43 -24.98
CA THR A 134 -12.21 7.64 -25.76
C THR A 134 -13.08 8.62 -25.00
N THR A 135 -13.05 9.89 -25.41
CA THR A 135 -13.89 10.94 -24.81
C THR A 135 -15.37 10.66 -24.98
N GLU A 136 -15.76 9.99 -26.06
CA GLU A 136 -17.14 9.61 -26.34
C GLU A 136 -17.62 8.48 -25.41
N GLU A 137 -16.82 7.43 -25.25
CA GLU A 137 -17.08 6.36 -24.29
C GLU A 137 -17.17 6.91 -22.86
N PHE A 138 -16.29 7.85 -22.51
CA PHE A 138 -16.32 8.51 -21.20
C PHE A 138 -17.57 9.38 -21.00
N LYS A 139 -18.12 10.01 -22.05
CA LYS A 139 -19.35 10.80 -21.95
C LYS A 139 -20.60 9.94 -21.71
N ASN A 140 -20.60 8.73 -22.25
CA ASN A 140 -21.70 7.78 -22.11
C ASN A 140 -21.83 7.18 -20.69
N VAL A 141 -20.79 7.30 -19.85
CA VAL A 141 -20.85 6.84 -18.46
C VAL A 141 -21.68 7.82 -17.61
N PRO A 142 -22.64 7.32 -16.80
CA PRO A 142 -23.47 8.16 -15.94
C PRO A 142 -22.66 9.08 -15.01
N ALA A 143 -23.13 10.32 -14.82
CA ALA A 143 -22.42 11.33 -14.04
C ALA A 143 -22.12 10.90 -12.59
N TYR A 144 -23.04 10.15 -11.96
CA TYR A 144 -22.86 9.64 -10.59
C TYR A 144 -21.69 8.64 -10.47
N MET A 145 -21.32 7.94 -11.55
CA MET A 145 -20.18 7.01 -11.56
C MET A 145 -18.86 7.72 -11.87
N ARG A 146 -18.90 8.76 -12.72
CA ARG A 146 -17.70 9.54 -13.07
C ARG A 146 -17.21 10.39 -11.90
N GLY A 147 -18.14 10.92 -11.10
CA GLY A 147 -17.80 11.80 -9.99
C GLY A 147 -16.98 13.01 -10.46
N ARG A 148 -15.77 13.17 -9.93
CA ARG A 148 -14.81 14.23 -10.31
C ARG A 148 -13.62 13.70 -11.13
N ILE A 149 -13.68 12.45 -11.59
CA ILE A 149 -12.58 11.80 -12.30
C ILE A 149 -12.58 12.27 -13.76
N THR A 150 -11.41 12.53 -14.34
CA THR A 150 -11.27 12.90 -15.75
C THR A 150 -10.93 11.69 -16.63
N CYS A 151 -11.25 11.78 -17.93
CA CYS A 151 -10.90 10.76 -18.91
C CYS A 151 -9.39 10.48 -18.94
N GLU A 152 -8.57 11.52 -18.80
CA GLU A 152 -7.10 11.40 -18.73
C GLU A 152 -6.65 10.60 -17.50
N GLN A 153 -7.25 10.86 -16.33
CA GLN A 153 -6.92 10.11 -15.11
C GLN A 153 -7.21 8.62 -15.27
N ILE A 154 -8.34 8.28 -15.89
CA ILE A 154 -8.68 6.88 -16.18
C ILE A 154 -7.69 6.26 -17.15
N ASN A 155 -7.33 6.97 -18.23
CA ASN A 155 -6.38 6.46 -19.22
C ASN A 155 -4.97 6.30 -18.63
N ASN A 156 -4.55 7.17 -17.72
CA ASN A 156 -3.32 7.01 -16.96
C ASN A 156 -3.37 5.74 -16.10
N THR A 157 -4.48 5.46 -15.41
CA THR A 157 -4.66 4.20 -14.68
C THR A 157 -4.64 2.98 -15.60
N VAL A 158 -5.31 3.04 -16.75
CA VAL A 158 -5.29 1.96 -17.77
C VAL A 158 -3.85 1.69 -18.24
N ASN A 159 -3.04 2.73 -18.42
CA ASN A 159 -1.63 2.58 -18.78
C ASN A 159 -0.83 1.84 -17.71
N GLU A 160 -1.02 2.18 -16.42
CA GLU A 160 -0.35 1.49 -15.32
C GLU A 160 -0.81 0.03 -15.18
N ILE A 161 -2.10 -0.25 -15.41
CA ILE A 161 -2.60 -1.63 -15.47
C ILE A 161 -1.92 -2.39 -16.62
N ASN A 162 -1.85 -1.79 -17.81
CA ASN A 162 -1.18 -2.41 -18.96
C ASN A 162 0.30 -2.70 -18.68
N LYS A 163 1.02 -1.78 -18.02
CA LYS A 163 2.41 -2.02 -17.59
C LYS A 163 2.50 -3.18 -16.60
N ALA A 164 1.63 -3.25 -15.61
CA ALA A 164 1.61 -4.35 -14.64
C ALA A 164 1.32 -5.70 -15.31
N VAL A 165 0.34 -5.75 -16.23
CA VAL A 165 0.02 -6.93 -17.04
C VAL A 165 1.22 -7.35 -17.89
N GLU A 166 1.86 -6.41 -18.59
CA GLU A 166 3.07 -6.69 -19.35
C GLU A 166 4.18 -7.29 -18.47
N CYS A 167 4.42 -6.73 -17.29
CA CYS A 167 5.42 -7.25 -16.36
C CYS A 167 5.07 -8.67 -15.89
N LYS A 168 3.82 -8.95 -15.49
CA LYS A 168 3.36 -10.29 -15.10
C LYS A 168 3.63 -11.31 -16.22
N TYR A 169 3.17 -11.02 -17.44
CA TYR A 169 3.28 -11.97 -18.55
C TYR A 169 4.70 -12.06 -19.13
N LYS A 170 5.53 -11.00 -19.03
CA LYS A 170 6.97 -11.09 -19.32
C LYS A 170 7.64 -12.13 -18.41
N ILE A 171 7.31 -12.11 -17.11
CA ILE A 171 7.81 -13.11 -16.16
C ILE A 171 7.27 -14.50 -16.51
N LEU A 172 5.96 -14.67 -16.72
CA LEU A 172 5.38 -15.98 -17.03
C LEU A 172 5.90 -16.60 -18.34
N HIS A 173 6.24 -15.79 -19.34
CA HIS A 173 6.76 -16.26 -20.63
C HIS A 173 8.27 -16.48 -20.66
N GLN A 174 8.99 -15.97 -19.66
CA GLN A 174 10.44 -16.12 -19.59
C GLN A 174 10.82 -17.57 -19.22
N PRO A 175 11.90 -18.14 -19.80
CA PRO A 175 12.37 -19.47 -19.39
C PRO A 175 12.87 -19.48 -17.94
N LEU A 176 12.40 -20.44 -17.13
CA LEU A 176 12.77 -20.58 -15.71
C LEU A 176 14.28 -20.60 -15.43
N LYS A 177 15.06 -21.19 -16.35
CA LYS A 177 16.53 -21.26 -16.27
C LYS A 177 17.22 -19.89 -16.34
N SER A 178 16.54 -18.90 -16.92
CA SER A 178 17.06 -17.54 -17.08
C SER A 178 16.63 -16.57 -15.96
N MET A 179 15.80 -17.03 -15.01
CA MET A 179 15.27 -16.18 -13.94
C MET A 179 16.15 -16.20 -12.70
N ASN A 180 16.28 -15.02 -12.06
CA ASN A 180 16.83 -14.90 -10.71
C ASN A 180 15.81 -15.37 -9.63
N ALA A 181 16.26 -15.49 -8.38
CA ALA A 181 15.44 -16.01 -7.28
C ALA A 181 14.16 -15.18 -7.04
N ALA A 182 14.26 -13.85 -7.05
CA ALA A 182 13.10 -12.97 -6.84
C ALA A 182 12.05 -13.11 -7.95
N THR A 183 12.48 -13.14 -9.21
CA THR A 183 11.60 -13.34 -10.38
C THR A 183 10.96 -14.72 -10.35
N ARG A 184 11.69 -15.74 -9.89
CA ARG A 184 11.18 -17.11 -9.75
C ARG A 184 10.13 -17.21 -8.64
N ASN A 185 10.31 -16.52 -7.51
CA ASN A 185 9.30 -16.44 -6.47
C ASN A 185 8.00 -15.79 -6.98
N LEU A 186 8.12 -14.70 -7.74
CA LEU A 186 6.97 -14.06 -8.39
C LEU A 186 6.28 -14.99 -9.40
N TYR A 187 7.06 -15.74 -10.19
CA TYR A 187 6.53 -16.74 -11.11
C TYR A 187 5.68 -17.79 -10.38
N HIS A 188 6.19 -18.36 -9.27
CA HIS A 188 5.45 -19.35 -8.49
C HIS A 188 4.17 -18.76 -7.89
N ARG A 189 4.26 -17.56 -7.30
CA ARG A 189 3.07 -16.86 -6.79
C ARG A 189 2.01 -16.65 -7.87
N PHE A 190 2.43 -16.22 -9.07
CA PHE A 190 1.49 -16.06 -10.18
C PHE A 190 0.85 -17.38 -10.63
N GLN A 191 1.55 -18.52 -10.52
CA GLN A 191 0.96 -19.82 -10.80
C GLN A 191 -0.01 -20.29 -9.71
N GLU A 192 0.25 -19.96 -8.45
CA GLU A 192 -0.63 -20.25 -7.32
C GLU A 192 -1.92 -19.43 -7.37
N ASP A 193 -1.83 -18.18 -7.82
CA ASP A 193 -2.97 -17.28 -8.00
C ASP A 193 -3.87 -17.69 -9.20
N GLU A 194 -3.42 -18.60 -10.09
CA GLU A 194 -4.23 -19.07 -11.22
C GLU A 194 -5.33 -20.04 -10.76
N THR A 195 -6.57 -19.73 -11.14
CA THR A 195 -7.74 -20.55 -10.88
C THR A 195 -8.25 -21.19 -12.17
N LYS A 196 -9.23 -22.11 -12.06
CA LYS A 196 -9.86 -22.73 -13.24
C LYS A 196 -10.49 -21.70 -14.18
N GLU A 197 -10.97 -20.58 -13.64
CA GLU A 197 -11.67 -19.51 -14.36
C GLU A 197 -10.72 -18.53 -15.07
N THR A 198 -9.46 -18.45 -14.64
CA THR A 198 -8.48 -17.47 -15.16
C THR A 198 -7.48 -18.07 -16.15
N LYS A 199 -7.57 -19.37 -16.41
CA LYS A 199 -6.65 -20.12 -17.26
C LYS A 199 -6.76 -19.68 -18.73
N GLY A 200 -5.76 -18.97 -19.24
CA GLY A 200 -5.67 -18.52 -20.64
C GLY A 200 -4.30 -17.95 -21.00
#